data_AF-A0A7W1GLG9-F1
#
_entry.id   AF-A0A7W1GLG9-F1
#
_cell.length_a   1.000
_cell.length_b   1.000
_cell.length_c   1.000
_cell.angle_alpha   90.00
_cell.angle_beta   90.00
_cell.angle_gamma   90.00
#
_symmetry.space_group_name_H-M   'P 1'
#
loop_
_entity.id
_entity.type
_entity.pdbx_description
1 polymer ?
#
loop_
_entity_poly.entity_id
_entity_poly.type
_entity_poly.pdbx_seq_one_letter_code
_entity_poly.pdbx_strand_id
1 'polypeptide(L)'
;MKPGFARRNPVPARSASGPWWSELPPVLIRTVAFVVVAALLATYYALSGSLWSASTWWDVAFIALALIPAVFLLVLLVLPLYRAPGLFLVGLAFGALAAVVQLAGWDAGAGFAKLAAVTALGFWFLGFFERASWVVAVALIIPFIDAYSVWKGPTHHIVEHQRHLFTALSFAFPVPGEHGSANLGLPDLLFFAVFLAATARFGLRTGLTWICMTLSFGATMALAVEFDVSGLPALPLLSLGFLAPNADLLWRRMRLSRG
;
A
#
# COMPACT_ATOMS: atom_id res chain seq x y z
N MET A 1 -72.09 23.96 -5.72
CA MET A 1 -70.63 24.03 -5.94
C MET A 1 -70.02 22.71 -5.49
N LYS A 2 -69.43 21.93 -6.41
CA LYS A 2 -68.78 20.64 -6.10
C LYS A 2 -67.28 20.87 -5.82
N PRO A 3 -66.68 20.25 -4.79
CA PRO A 3 -65.25 20.38 -4.52
C PRO A 3 -64.44 19.55 -5.52
N GLY A 4 -63.41 20.17 -6.10
CA GLY A 4 -62.51 19.57 -7.08
C GLY A 4 -61.56 18.56 -6.44
N PHE A 5 -61.56 17.34 -6.95
CA PHE A 5 -60.61 16.29 -6.60
C PHE A 5 -59.26 16.58 -7.29
N ALA A 6 -58.25 16.97 -6.52
CA ALA A 6 -56.88 17.10 -7.01
C ALA A 6 -56.32 15.71 -7.33
N ARG A 7 -56.05 15.44 -8.61
CA ARG A 7 -55.36 14.21 -9.05
C ARG A 7 -53.94 14.22 -8.48
N ARG A 8 -53.63 13.28 -7.59
CA ARG A 8 -52.24 12.98 -7.22
C ARG A 8 -51.55 12.34 -8.42
N ASN A 9 -50.49 12.96 -8.91
CA ASN A 9 -49.61 12.34 -9.91
C ASN A 9 -49.03 11.05 -9.32
N PRO A 10 -49.06 9.91 -10.03
CA PRO A 10 -48.38 8.71 -9.58
C PRO A 10 -46.87 8.96 -9.56
N VAL A 11 -46.23 8.60 -8.45
CA VAL A 11 -44.77 8.53 -8.34
C VAL A 11 -44.29 7.49 -9.35
N PRO A 12 -43.35 7.82 -10.28
CA PRO A 12 -42.84 6.84 -11.21
C PRO A 12 -42.15 5.72 -10.44
N ALA A 13 -42.58 4.48 -10.65
CA ALA A 13 -41.92 3.29 -10.13
C ALA A 13 -40.50 3.24 -10.70
N ARG A 14 -39.48 3.29 -9.82
CA ARG A 14 -38.10 3.03 -10.22
C ARG A 14 -38.05 1.63 -10.81
N SER A 15 -37.70 1.51 -12.09
CA SER A 15 -37.46 0.23 -12.75
C SER A 15 -36.22 -0.41 -12.12
N ALA A 16 -36.43 -1.45 -11.31
CA ALA A 16 -35.39 -2.25 -10.67
C ALA A 16 -34.71 -3.20 -11.69
N SER A 17 -34.02 -2.64 -12.68
CA SER A 17 -33.25 -3.40 -13.68
C SER A 17 -31.74 -3.16 -13.57
N GLY A 18 -31.28 -2.72 -12.40
CA GLY A 18 -29.85 -2.68 -12.07
C GLY A 18 -29.36 -4.08 -11.69
N PRO A 19 -28.09 -4.42 -11.94
CA PRO A 19 -27.53 -5.67 -11.43
C PRO A 19 -27.67 -5.76 -9.91
N TRP A 20 -27.99 -6.93 -9.36
CA TRP A 20 -28.25 -7.11 -7.92
C TRP A 20 -27.12 -6.59 -6.99
N TRP A 21 -25.89 -6.51 -7.48
CA TRP A 21 -24.75 -5.97 -6.73
C TRP A 21 -24.80 -4.44 -6.54
N SER A 22 -25.64 -3.69 -7.28
CA SER A 22 -25.78 -2.24 -7.09
C SER A 22 -26.49 -1.87 -5.79
N GLU A 23 -27.13 -2.83 -5.12
CA GLU A 23 -27.79 -2.62 -3.82
C GLU A 23 -26.92 -3.03 -2.62
N LEU A 24 -25.75 -3.64 -2.86
CA LEU A 24 -24.88 -4.06 -1.76
C LEU A 24 -24.23 -2.84 -1.10
N PRO A 25 -24.13 -2.83 0.25
CA PRO A 25 -23.46 -1.74 0.94
C PRO A 25 -21.98 -1.69 0.51
N PRO A 26 -21.40 -0.49 0.29
CA PRO A 26 -20.01 -0.34 -0.16
C PRO A 26 -18.98 -1.04 0.74
N VAL A 27 -19.30 -1.20 2.02
CA VAL A 27 -18.48 -1.95 2.98
C VAL A 27 -18.40 -3.43 2.62
N LEU A 28 -19.52 -4.07 2.27
CA LEU A 28 -19.56 -5.48 1.91
C LEU A 28 -18.75 -5.75 0.64
N ILE A 29 -18.87 -4.91 -0.39
CA ILE A 29 -18.08 -5.04 -1.63
C ILE A 29 -16.58 -5.00 -1.31
N ARG A 30 -16.15 -4.07 -0.47
CA ARG A 30 -14.74 -3.95 -0.06
C ARG A 30 -14.27 -5.14 0.75
N THR A 31 -15.09 -5.64 1.69
CA THR A 31 -14.76 -6.81 2.49
C THR A 31 -14.61 -8.06 1.61
N VAL A 32 -15.55 -8.28 0.68
CA VAL A 32 -15.46 -9.38 -0.28
C VAL A 32 -14.22 -9.25 -1.15
N ALA A 33 -13.95 -8.05 -1.70
CA ALA A 33 -12.73 -7.81 -2.47
C ALA A 33 -11.46 -8.08 -1.66
N PHE A 34 -11.43 -7.67 -0.39
CA PHE A 34 -10.29 -7.92 0.51
C PHE A 34 -10.08 -9.42 0.72
N VAL A 35 -11.14 -10.17 1.04
CA VAL A 35 -11.07 -11.62 1.25
C VAL A 35 -10.61 -12.33 -0.01
N VAL A 36 -11.13 -11.95 -1.18
CA VAL A 36 -10.73 -12.54 -2.47
C VAL A 36 -9.26 -12.27 -2.77
N VAL A 37 -8.80 -11.02 -2.65
CA VAL A 37 -7.39 -10.66 -2.90
C VAL A 37 -6.48 -11.36 -1.90
N ALA A 38 -6.84 -11.40 -0.61
CA ALA A 38 -6.08 -12.09 0.41
C ALA A 38 -5.99 -13.61 0.15
N ALA A 39 -7.08 -14.24 -0.29
CA ALA A 39 -7.09 -15.66 -0.64
C ALA A 39 -6.22 -15.96 -1.88
N LEU A 40 -6.28 -15.11 -2.91
CA LEU A 40 -5.43 -15.22 -4.10
C LEU A 40 -3.95 -15.07 -3.74
N LEU A 41 -3.61 -14.09 -2.89
CA LEU A 41 -2.24 -13.90 -2.40
C LEU A 41 -1.79 -15.09 -1.55
N ALA A 42 -2.61 -15.57 -0.62
CA ALA A 42 -2.27 -16.74 0.20
C ALA A 42 -2.00 -17.98 -0.68
N THR A 43 -2.83 -18.17 -1.72
CA THR A 43 -2.66 -19.26 -2.69
C THR A 43 -1.36 -19.10 -3.48
N TYR A 44 -1.07 -17.89 -3.98
CA TYR A 44 0.17 -17.60 -4.68
C TYR A 44 1.40 -17.84 -3.80
N TYR A 45 1.43 -17.33 -2.57
CA TYR A 45 2.56 -17.51 -1.64
C TYR A 45 2.75 -18.98 -1.24
N ALA A 46 1.67 -19.76 -1.13
CA ALA A 46 1.76 -21.19 -0.84
C ALA A 46 2.29 -22.00 -2.02
N LEU A 47 2.00 -21.57 -3.25
CA LEU A 47 2.35 -22.30 -4.47
C LEU A 47 3.59 -21.76 -5.17
N SER A 48 4.12 -20.59 -4.77
CA SER A 48 5.13 -19.83 -5.55
C SER A 48 6.35 -20.66 -5.94
N GLY A 49 6.86 -21.50 -5.04
CA GLY A 49 8.02 -22.36 -5.31
C GLY A 49 7.75 -23.51 -6.30
N SER A 50 6.48 -23.80 -6.61
CA SER A 50 6.05 -24.82 -7.59
C SER A 50 5.54 -24.22 -8.91
N LEU A 51 5.58 -22.90 -9.04
CA LEU A 51 5.14 -22.20 -10.24
C LEU A 51 6.19 -22.27 -11.36
N TRP A 52 5.94 -21.51 -12.43
CA TRP A 52 6.82 -21.41 -13.57
C TRP A 52 8.21 -20.90 -13.19
N SER A 53 9.24 -21.34 -13.91
CA SER A 53 10.55 -20.70 -13.97
C SER A 53 10.67 -19.98 -15.31
N ALA A 54 10.45 -18.66 -15.32
CA ALA A 54 10.51 -17.86 -16.55
C ALA A 54 11.85 -17.13 -16.67
N SER A 55 11.94 -16.17 -17.59
CA SER A 55 13.09 -15.26 -17.63
C SER A 55 13.00 -14.24 -16.50
N THR A 56 14.15 -13.77 -16.02
CA THR A 56 14.26 -12.74 -14.97
C THR A 56 13.36 -11.53 -15.24
N TRP A 57 13.30 -11.06 -16.49
CA TRP A 57 12.47 -9.92 -16.87
C TRP A 57 10.97 -10.21 -16.80
N TRP A 58 10.56 -11.45 -17.03
CA TRP A 58 9.16 -11.86 -16.86
C TRP A 58 8.78 -11.89 -15.38
N ASP A 59 9.68 -12.38 -14.52
CA ASP A 59 9.45 -12.40 -13.08
C ASP A 59 9.42 -10.98 -12.51
N VAL A 60 10.34 -10.10 -12.94
CA VAL A 60 10.31 -8.66 -12.63
C VAL A 60 9.00 -8.03 -13.06
N ALA A 61 8.53 -8.29 -14.28
CA ALA A 61 7.27 -7.75 -14.79
C ALA A 61 6.07 -8.26 -13.98
N PHE A 62 6.01 -9.56 -13.69
CA PHE A 62 4.95 -10.14 -12.88
C PHE A 62 4.92 -9.56 -11.45
N ILE A 63 6.09 -9.50 -10.79
CA ILE A 63 6.18 -8.95 -9.44
C ILE A 63 5.78 -7.47 -9.44
N ALA A 64 6.29 -6.68 -10.39
CA ALA A 64 6.04 -5.24 -10.51
C ALA A 64 4.58 -4.89 -10.84
N LEU A 65 3.96 -5.63 -11.76
CA LEU A 65 2.68 -5.27 -12.35
C LEU A 65 1.49 -6.05 -11.77
N ALA A 66 1.73 -7.20 -11.16
CA ALA A 66 0.68 -8.03 -10.56
C ALA A 66 0.85 -8.16 -9.04
N LEU A 67 1.98 -8.69 -8.57
CA LEU A 67 2.13 -9.06 -7.16
C LEU A 67 2.18 -7.86 -6.21
N ILE A 68 3.06 -6.88 -6.49
CA ILE A 68 3.17 -5.65 -5.70
C ILE A 68 1.82 -4.91 -5.66
N PRO A 69 1.16 -4.62 -6.82
CA PRO A 69 -0.17 -4.04 -6.82
C PRO A 69 -1.18 -4.88 -6.03
N ALA A 70 -1.21 -6.20 -6.16
CA ALA A 70 -2.15 -7.05 -5.42
C ALA A 70 -1.96 -6.95 -3.90
N VAL A 71 -0.71 -6.93 -3.41
CA VAL A 71 -0.42 -6.74 -1.97
C VAL A 71 -0.86 -5.36 -1.49
N PHE A 72 -0.51 -4.30 -2.22
CA PHE A 72 -0.90 -2.93 -1.85
C PHE A 72 -2.37 -2.61 -2.10
N LEU A 73 -3.09 -3.44 -2.86
CA LEU A 73 -4.54 -3.37 -2.98
C LEU A 73 -5.20 -3.68 -1.63
N LEU A 74 -4.61 -4.57 -0.81
CA LEU A 74 -5.10 -4.81 0.56
C LEU A 74 -5.10 -3.51 1.38
N VAL A 75 -4.03 -2.72 1.28
CA VAL A 75 -3.88 -1.41 1.95
C VAL A 75 -4.94 -0.41 1.45
N LEU A 76 -5.19 -0.39 0.14
CA LEU A 76 -6.23 0.46 -0.46
C LEU A 76 -7.65 0.06 -0.03
N LEU A 77 -7.90 -1.24 0.13
CA LEU A 77 -9.21 -1.76 0.52
C LEU A 77 -9.54 -1.42 1.98
N VAL A 78 -8.55 -1.50 2.87
CA VAL A 78 -8.67 -1.13 4.30
C VAL A 78 -8.54 0.36 4.57
N LEU A 79 -8.23 1.17 3.54
CA LEU A 79 -8.07 2.62 3.64
C LEU A 79 -9.16 3.33 4.47
N PRO A 80 -10.47 3.00 4.40
CA PRO A 80 -11.50 3.68 5.20
C PRO A 80 -11.26 3.61 6.72
N LEU A 81 -10.48 2.63 7.18
CA LEU A 81 -10.11 2.46 8.59
C LEU A 81 -9.07 3.49 9.05
N TYR A 82 -8.56 4.39 8.20
CA TYR A 82 -7.56 5.38 8.60
C TYR A 82 -8.02 6.33 9.71
N ARG A 83 -9.34 6.44 9.93
CA ARG A 83 -9.94 7.22 11.02
C ARG A 83 -10.39 6.37 12.20
N ALA A 84 -10.15 5.06 12.18
CA ALA A 84 -10.57 4.19 13.25
C ALA A 84 -9.82 4.53 14.54
N PRO A 85 -10.50 4.51 15.70
CA PRO A 85 -9.83 4.63 16.99
C PRO A 85 -8.96 3.38 17.25
N GLY A 86 -7.90 3.53 18.05
CA GLY A 86 -7.09 2.40 18.52
C GLY A 86 -6.14 1.80 17.48
N LEU A 87 -5.94 2.43 16.32
CA LEU A 87 -5.00 1.97 15.28
C LEU A 87 -3.57 1.71 15.79
N PHE A 88 -3.12 2.46 16.81
CA PHE A 88 -1.85 2.20 17.48
C PHE A 88 -1.80 0.82 18.13
N LEU A 89 -2.83 0.46 18.91
CA LEU A 89 -2.93 -0.85 19.57
C LEU A 89 -3.08 -1.97 18.54
N VAL A 90 -3.84 -1.75 17.47
CA VAL A 90 -3.95 -2.70 16.35
C VAL A 90 -2.59 -2.91 15.69
N GLY A 91 -1.84 -1.83 15.45
CA GLY A 91 -0.48 -1.89 14.94
C GLY A 91 0.46 -2.71 15.84
N LEU A 92 0.43 -2.47 17.15
CA LEU A 92 1.21 -3.25 18.12
C LEU A 92 0.79 -4.72 18.16
N ALA A 93 -0.51 -5.02 18.12
CA ALA A 93 -1.02 -6.38 18.13
C ALA A 93 -0.56 -7.16 16.89
N PHE A 94 -0.63 -6.55 15.70
CA PHE A 94 -0.09 -7.17 14.48
C PHE A 94 1.44 -7.26 14.47
N GLY A 95 2.14 -6.30 15.09
CA GLY A 95 3.59 -6.38 15.25
C GLY A 95 4.00 -7.55 16.16
N ALA A 96 3.30 -7.74 17.27
CA ALA A 96 3.49 -8.89 18.16
C ALA A 96 3.13 -10.21 17.46
N LEU A 97 2.01 -10.24 16.73
CA LEU A 97 1.61 -11.39 15.92
C LEU A 97 2.69 -11.73 14.89
N ALA A 98 3.22 -10.73 14.18
CA ALA A 98 4.30 -10.91 13.22
C ALA A 98 5.52 -11.55 13.88
N ALA A 99 5.92 -11.09 15.07
CA ALA A 99 7.03 -11.69 15.81
C ALA A 99 6.75 -13.15 16.19
N VAL A 100 5.57 -13.47 16.72
CA VAL A 100 5.18 -14.84 17.09
C VAL A 100 5.17 -15.76 15.87
N VAL A 101 4.56 -15.32 14.78
CA VAL A 101 4.46 -16.10 13.54
C VAL A 101 5.84 -16.28 12.88
N GLN A 102 6.70 -15.27 12.95
CA GLN A 102 8.09 -15.35 12.50
C GLN A 102 8.88 -16.37 13.32
N LEU A 103 8.71 -16.39 14.65
CA LEU A 103 9.34 -17.38 15.53
C LEU A 103 8.84 -18.80 15.27
N ALA A 104 7.60 -18.95 14.77
CA ALA A 104 7.04 -20.23 14.33
C ALA A 104 7.52 -20.66 12.92
N GLY A 105 8.35 -19.86 12.25
CA GLY A 105 8.91 -20.18 10.92
C GLY A 105 7.95 -19.95 9.74
N TRP A 106 6.81 -19.28 9.95
CA TRP A 106 5.87 -18.98 8.86
C TRP A 106 6.11 -17.58 8.28
N ASP A 107 7.12 -17.47 7.41
CA ASP A 107 7.60 -16.18 6.87
C ASP A 107 6.52 -15.37 6.14
N ALA A 108 5.69 -16.02 5.31
CA ALA A 108 4.61 -15.35 4.60
C ALA A 108 3.59 -14.74 5.58
N GLY A 109 3.16 -15.51 6.58
CA GLY A 109 2.25 -15.04 7.62
C GLY A 109 2.83 -13.87 8.42
N ALA A 110 4.12 -13.94 8.75
CA ALA A 110 4.84 -12.86 9.41
C ALA A 110 4.90 -11.60 8.54
N GLY A 111 5.15 -11.74 7.23
CA GLY A 111 5.10 -10.64 6.26
C GLY A 111 3.75 -9.93 6.24
N PHE A 112 2.65 -10.66 6.08
CA PHE A 112 1.32 -10.05 6.07
C PHE A 112 0.93 -9.42 7.43
N ALA A 113 1.37 -10.00 8.55
CA ALA A 113 1.21 -9.37 9.86
C ALA A 113 2.04 -8.08 9.98
N LYS A 114 3.28 -8.03 9.48
CA LYS A 114 4.09 -6.80 9.39
C LYS A 114 3.38 -5.75 8.53
N LEU A 115 2.84 -6.12 7.37
CA LEU A 115 2.08 -5.23 6.48
C LEU A 115 0.87 -4.63 7.19
N ALA A 116 0.09 -5.44 7.91
CA ALA A 116 -1.04 -4.97 8.69
C ALA A 116 -0.59 -4.03 9.82
N ALA A 117 0.51 -4.37 10.52
CA ALA A 117 1.08 -3.56 11.58
C ALA A 117 1.50 -2.17 11.09
N VAL A 118 2.34 -2.10 10.05
CA VAL A 118 2.83 -0.84 9.50
C VAL A 118 1.73 -0.03 8.82
N THR A 119 0.71 -0.69 8.24
CA THR A 119 -0.46 0.02 7.70
C THR A 119 -1.24 0.70 8.82
N ALA A 120 -1.54 -0.01 9.90
CA ALA A 120 -2.26 0.54 11.04
C ALA A 120 -1.46 1.66 11.73
N LEU A 121 -0.14 1.47 11.92
CA LEU A 121 0.75 2.49 12.46
C LEU A 121 0.88 3.69 11.53
N GLY A 122 0.93 3.50 10.21
CA GLY A 122 0.95 4.59 9.23
C GLY A 122 -0.33 5.41 9.24
N PHE A 123 -1.49 4.75 9.33
CA PHE A 123 -2.77 5.43 9.48
C PHE A 123 -2.87 6.19 10.81
N TRP A 124 -2.40 5.61 11.90
CA TRP A 124 -2.29 6.29 13.18
C TRP A 124 -1.33 7.49 13.12
N PHE A 125 -0.16 7.32 12.51
CA PHE A 125 0.87 8.35 12.36
C PHE A 125 0.39 9.53 11.52
N LEU A 126 -0.43 9.28 10.49
CA LEU A 126 -1.11 10.34 9.76
C LEU A 126 -1.96 11.23 10.68
N GLY A 127 -2.43 10.72 11.82
CA GLY A 127 -3.13 11.46 12.87
C GLY A 127 -2.44 12.78 13.24
N PHE A 128 -1.10 12.76 13.32
CA PHE A 128 -0.25 13.91 13.69
C PHE A 128 -0.14 14.99 12.60
N PHE A 129 -0.54 14.70 11.36
CA PHE A 129 -0.44 15.65 10.26
C PHE A 129 -1.67 16.56 10.22
N GLU A 130 -1.52 17.79 10.70
CA GLU A 130 -2.59 18.79 10.66
C GLU A 130 -2.83 19.33 9.25
N ARG A 131 -1.76 19.46 8.45
CA ARG A 131 -1.79 20.11 7.13
C ARG A 131 -1.15 19.22 6.07
N ALA A 132 -1.68 19.29 4.85
CA ALA A 132 -1.09 18.59 3.69
C ALA A 132 0.35 19.03 3.42
N SER A 133 0.72 20.27 3.75
CA SER A 133 2.10 20.77 3.59
C SER A 133 3.12 20.02 4.43
N TRP A 134 2.73 19.48 5.59
CA TRP A 134 3.62 18.66 6.42
C TRP A 134 3.91 17.32 5.74
N VAL A 135 2.90 16.71 5.11
CA VAL A 135 3.09 15.49 4.31
C VAL A 135 3.99 15.77 3.10
N VAL A 136 3.82 16.93 2.44
CA VAL A 136 4.69 17.34 1.33
C VAL A 136 6.14 17.53 1.81
N ALA A 137 6.36 18.20 2.94
CA ALA A 137 7.71 18.37 3.49
C ALA A 137 8.37 17.01 3.77
N VAL A 138 7.62 16.09 4.37
CA VAL A 138 8.05 14.71 4.62
C VAL A 138 8.38 13.99 3.30
N ALA A 139 7.51 14.07 2.29
CA ALA A 139 7.73 13.49 0.96
C ALA A 139 8.94 14.09 0.23
N LEU A 140 9.33 15.33 0.53
CA LEU A 140 10.52 15.96 -0.03
C LEU A 140 11.80 15.59 0.72
N ILE A 141 11.73 15.36 2.04
CA ILE A 141 12.90 15.09 2.88
C ILE A 141 13.32 13.61 2.80
N ILE A 142 12.36 12.70 2.89
CA ILE A 142 12.64 11.26 2.98
C ILE A 142 13.44 10.70 1.80
N PRO A 143 13.19 11.07 0.53
CA PRO A 143 14.01 10.62 -0.59
C PRO A 143 15.52 10.79 -0.37
N PHE A 144 15.92 11.89 0.27
CA PHE A 144 17.33 12.14 0.58
C PHE A 144 17.83 11.25 1.71
N ILE A 145 17.03 11.05 2.75
CA ILE A 145 17.36 10.14 3.86
C ILE A 145 17.51 8.71 3.33
N ASP A 146 16.60 8.28 2.44
CA ASP A 146 16.61 6.96 1.82
C ASP A 146 17.82 6.76 0.92
N ALA A 147 18.06 7.68 -0.02
CA ALA A 147 19.21 7.63 -0.91
C ALA A 147 20.53 7.63 -0.14
N TYR A 148 20.63 8.46 0.91
CA TYR A 148 21.79 8.47 1.79
C TYR A 148 21.90 7.18 2.60
N SER A 149 20.80 6.61 3.09
CA SER A 149 20.79 5.36 3.85
C SER A 149 21.14 4.15 2.98
N VAL A 150 20.78 4.14 1.71
CA VAL A 150 21.18 3.09 0.77
C VAL A 150 22.64 3.27 0.36
N TRP A 151 23.07 4.52 0.09
CA TRP A 151 24.45 4.81 -0.29
C TRP A 151 25.46 4.67 0.86
N LYS A 152 25.04 4.96 2.10
CA LYS A 152 25.83 4.79 3.34
C LYS A 152 25.46 3.55 4.14
N GLY A 153 24.53 2.72 3.67
CA GLY A 153 24.07 1.52 4.36
C GLY A 153 25.28 0.70 4.83
N PRO A 154 25.33 0.32 6.11
CA PRO A 154 26.57 0.25 6.87
C PRO A 154 27.52 -0.81 6.31
N THR A 155 28.64 -0.33 5.77
CA THR A 155 29.96 -0.96 5.65
C THR A 155 30.01 -2.46 5.32
N HIS A 156 30.79 -2.77 4.27
CA HIS A 156 31.44 -4.05 3.95
C HIS A 156 32.11 -4.82 5.13
N HIS A 157 31.96 -4.38 6.38
CA HIS A 157 32.49 -4.98 7.61
C HIS A 157 31.44 -5.28 8.71
N ILE A 158 30.14 -4.96 8.55
CA ILE A 158 29.06 -5.38 9.49
C ILE A 158 28.05 -6.33 8.82
N VAL A 159 28.25 -6.67 7.55
CA VAL A 159 27.33 -7.50 6.75
C VAL A 159 27.53 -9.01 6.97
N GLU A 160 28.58 -9.45 7.67
CA GLU A 160 28.82 -10.89 7.91
C GLU A 160 28.07 -11.50 9.10
N HIS A 161 27.54 -10.71 10.05
CA HIS A 161 27.04 -11.27 11.32
C HIS A 161 25.52 -11.26 11.55
N GLN A 162 24.70 -10.58 10.75
CA GLN A 162 23.27 -10.41 11.08
C GLN A 162 22.29 -10.52 9.89
N ARG A 163 22.42 -11.55 9.03
CA ARG A 163 21.39 -11.88 8.01
C ARG A 163 19.96 -11.99 8.57
N HIS A 164 19.82 -12.39 9.84
CA HIS A 164 18.53 -12.51 10.51
C HIS A 164 17.78 -11.17 10.71
N LEU A 165 18.48 -10.03 10.80
CA LEU A 165 17.83 -8.73 11.00
C LEU A 165 17.21 -8.16 9.72
N PHE A 166 17.81 -8.44 8.55
CA PHE A 166 17.27 -8.00 7.26
C PHE A 166 15.97 -8.72 6.91
N THR A 167 15.86 -10.02 7.18
CA THR A 167 14.60 -10.78 7.04
C THR A 167 13.57 -10.35 8.09
N ALA A 168 14.03 -9.99 9.30
CA ALA A 168 13.13 -9.51 10.35
C ALA A 168 12.45 -8.18 9.99
N LEU A 169 13.14 -7.29 9.27
CA LEU A 169 12.71 -5.89 9.01
C LEU A 169 12.29 -5.62 7.55
N SER A 170 11.89 -6.64 6.80
CA SER A 170 11.38 -6.50 5.44
C SER A 170 10.14 -7.36 5.17
N PHE A 171 9.46 -7.05 4.06
CA PHE A 171 8.38 -7.84 3.48
C PHE A 171 8.88 -8.46 2.18
N ALA A 172 8.76 -9.78 2.08
CA ALA A 172 9.26 -10.56 0.96
C ALA A 172 8.16 -10.82 -0.09
N PHE A 173 8.48 -10.55 -1.34
CA PHE A 173 7.69 -10.90 -2.52
C PHE A 173 8.35 -12.10 -3.20
N PRO A 174 7.79 -13.31 -3.07
CA PRO A 174 8.43 -14.52 -3.58
C PRO A 174 8.44 -14.54 -5.11
N VAL A 175 9.59 -14.93 -5.67
CA VAL A 175 9.77 -15.11 -7.12
C VAL A 175 9.11 -16.43 -7.53
N PRO A 176 8.33 -16.47 -8.63
CA PRO A 176 7.78 -17.72 -9.15
C PRO A 176 8.88 -18.74 -9.49
N GLY A 177 8.71 -19.99 -9.08
CA GLY A 177 9.60 -21.10 -9.44
C GLY A 177 10.99 -21.09 -8.78
N GLU A 178 11.32 -20.06 -8.02
CA GLU A 178 12.60 -19.91 -7.31
C GLU A 178 12.41 -19.80 -5.79
N HIS A 179 13.48 -20.08 -5.04
CA HIS A 179 13.50 -19.90 -3.58
C HIS A 179 13.97 -18.47 -3.20
N GLY A 180 14.03 -17.55 -4.16
CA GLY A 180 14.38 -16.14 -3.98
C GLY A 180 13.16 -15.24 -3.72
N SER A 181 13.41 -14.05 -3.18
CA SER A 181 12.38 -13.02 -2.97
C SER A 181 12.91 -11.63 -3.24
N ALA A 182 12.05 -10.77 -3.81
CA ALA A 182 12.26 -9.33 -3.80
C ALA A 182 11.82 -8.79 -2.44
N ASN A 183 12.69 -8.08 -1.73
CA ASN A 183 12.40 -7.61 -0.37
C ASN A 183 12.18 -6.10 -0.35
N LEU A 184 11.15 -5.67 0.38
CA LEU A 184 10.82 -4.26 0.57
C LEU A 184 10.90 -3.90 2.05
N GLY A 185 11.47 -2.74 2.37
CA GLY A 185 11.67 -2.32 3.75
C GLY A 185 10.36 -1.96 4.45
N LEU A 186 10.30 -2.18 5.77
CA LEU A 186 9.16 -1.68 6.57
C LEU A 186 8.95 -0.15 6.44
N PRO A 187 9.99 0.70 6.33
CA PRO A 187 9.80 2.13 6.07
C PRO A 187 9.04 2.43 4.77
N ASP A 188 9.30 1.66 3.71
CA ASP A 188 8.61 1.83 2.41
C ASP A 188 7.11 1.54 2.54
N LEU A 189 6.76 0.46 3.24
CA LEU A 189 5.37 0.12 3.54
C LEU A 189 4.68 1.18 4.39
N LEU A 190 5.39 1.70 5.40
CA LEU A 190 4.89 2.76 6.27
C LEU A 190 4.59 4.03 5.48
N PHE A 191 5.54 4.50 4.65
CA PHE A 191 5.35 5.71 3.86
C PHE A 191 4.31 5.54 2.76
N PHE A 192 4.21 4.35 2.16
CA PHE A 192 3.09 4.04 1.26
C PHE A 192 1.74 4.21 1.97
N ALA A 193 1.58 3.63 3.17
CA ALA A 193 0.34 3.74 3.95
C ALA A 193 0.03 5.19 4.36
N VAL A 194 1.04 5.94 4.81
CA VAL A 194 0.90 7.36 5.19
C VAL A 194 0.51 8.21 3.99
N PHE A 195 1.19 8.08 2.85
CA PHE A 195 0.89 8.85 1.64
C PHE A 195 -0.49 8.51 1.08
N LEU A 196 -0.85 7.22 1.03
CA LEU A 196 -2.17 6.81 0.57
C LEU A 196 -3.28 7.34 1.49
N ALA A 197 -3.12 7.22 2.80
CA ALA A 197 -4.08 7.77 3.77
C ALA A 197 -4.13 9.29 3.75
N ALA A 198 -3.00 9.97 3.50
CA ALA A 198 -2.97 11.42 3.30
C ALA A 198 -3.84 11.83 2.11
N THR A 199 -3.88 11.05 1.02
CA THR A 199 -4.79 11.36 -0.09
C THR A 199 -6.26 11.31 0.34
N ALA A 200 -6.64 10.35 1.17
CA ALA A 200 -8.02 10.24 1.67
C ALA A 200 -8.34 11.34 2.69
N ARG A 201 -7.40 11.68 3.59
CA ARG A 201 -7.56 12.74 4.59
C ARG A 201 -7.67 14.11 3.96
N PHE A 202 -6.83 14.39 2.97
CA PHE A 202 -6.72 15.68 2.33
C PHE A 202 -7.39 15.71 0.95
N GLY A 203 -8.34 14.83 0.64
CA GLY A 203 -9.13 14.88 -0.59
C GLY A 203 -8.29 15.01 -1.87
N LEU A 204 -7.20 14.24 -1.97
CA LEU A 204 -6.33 14.16 -3.14
C LEU A 204 -6.73 12.97 -4.04
N ARG A 205 -5.97 12.68 -5.10
CA ARG A 205 -6.30 11.63 -6.07
C ARG A 205 -5.84 10.25 -5.60
N THR A 206 -6.59 9.62 -4.69
CA THR A 206 -6.23 8.32 -4.09
C THR A 206 -5.92 7.22 -5.13
N GLY A 207 -6.81 7.02 -6.12
CA GLY A 207 -6.63 5.95 -7.11
C GLY A 207 -5.37 6.13 -7.96
N LEU A 208 -5.16 7.32 -8.52
CA LEU A 208 -3.95 7.61 -9.31
C LEU A 208 -2.68 7.56 -8.46
N THR A 209 -2.73 8.04 -7.23
CA THR A 209 -1.59 7.97 -6.30
C THR A 209 -1.22 6.53 -5.99
N TRP A 210 -2.21 5.67 -5.74
CA TRP A 210 -1.99 4.24 -5.54
C TRP A 210 -1.29 3.62 -6.76
N ILE A 211 -1.80 3.86 -7.98
CA ILE A 211 -1.18 3.35 -9.22
C ILE A 211 0.27 3.82 -9.35
N CYS A 212 0.51 5.13 -9.20
CA CYS A 212 1.86 5.70 -9.36
C CYS A 212 2.83 5.17 -8.30
N MET A 213 2.40 5.01 -7.04
CA MET A 213 3.24 4.46 -5.97
C MET A 213 3.48 2.95 -6.10
N THR A 214 2.52 2.17 -6.60
CA THR A 214 2.76 0.73 -6.83
C THR A 214 3.71 0.53 -8.02
N LEU A 215 3.54 1.31 -9.08
CA LEU A 215 4.44 1.28 -10.24
C LEU A 215 5.83 1.79 -9.89
N SER A 216 5.96 2.71 -8.93
CA SER A 216 7.26 3.21 -8.50
C SER A 216 8.13 2.12 -7.91
N PHE A 217 7.57 1.20 -7.10
CA PHE A 217 8.32 0.03 -6.59
C PHE A 217 8.73 -0.92 -7.72
N GLY A 218 7.84 -1.15 -8.68
CA GLY A 218 8.15 -1.95 -9.88
C GLY A 218 9.30 -1.34 -10.69
N ALA A 219 9.30 -0.01 -10.87
CA ALA A 219 10.37 0.72 -11.54
C ALA A 219 11.69 0.65 -10.75
N THR A 220 11.67 0.82 -9.42
CA THR A 220 12.85 0.66 -8.57
C THR A 220 13.46 -0.73 -8.72
N MET A 221 12.63 -1.78 -8.71
CA MET A 221 13.09 -3.17 -8.89
C MET A 221 13.67 -3.40 -10.28
N ALA A 222 12.99 -2.95 -11.33
CA ALA A 222 13.48 -3.09 -12.71
C ALA A 222 14.83 -2.39 -12.91
N LEU A 223 15.00 -1.19 -12.35
CA LEU A 223 16.28 -0.47 -12.37
C LEU A 223 17.35 -1.21 -11.55
N ALA A 224 17.00 -1.80 -10.42
CA ALA A 224 17.95 -2.54 -9.59
C ALA A 224 18.49 -3.77 -10.33
N VAL A 225 17.62 -4.48 -11.06
CA VAL A 225 17.99 -5.62 -11.91
C VAL A 225 18.81 -5.17 -13.13
N GLU A 226 18.42 -4.12 -13.83
CA GLU A 226 19.14 -3.60 -15.00
C GLU A 226 20.57 -3.16 -14.66
N PHE A 227 20.75 -2.49 -13.51
CA PHE A 227 22.05 -1.97 -13.09
C PHE A 227 22.85 -2.95 -12.23
N ASP A 228 22.37 -4.19 -12.03
CA ASP A 228 23.00 -5.22 -11.20
C ASP A 228 23.39 -4.71 -9.81
N VAL A 229 22.49 -3.94 -9.18
CA VAL A 229 22.68 -3.38 -7.84
C VAL A 229 21.80 -4.13 -6.84
N SER A 230 22.38 -4.43 -5.67
CA SER A 230 21.71 -5.19 -4.60
C SER A 230 20.49 -4.48 -3.98
N GLY A 231 20.35 -3.18 -4.21
CA GLY A 231 19.18 -2.40 -3.80
C GLY A 231 19.25 -0.97 -4.28
N LEU A 232 18.10 -0.40 -4.62
CA LEU A 232 17.94 1.02 -4.94
C LEU A 232 17.02 1.68 -3.92
N PRO A 233 17.24 2.98 -3.63
CA PRO A 233 16.34 3.74 -2.78
C PRO A 233 14.95 3.80 -3.42
N ALA A 234 13.95 3.25 -2.73
CA ALA A 234 12.57 3.17 -3.21
C ALA A 234 11.78 4.45 -2.90
N LEU A 235 12.11 5.15 -1.81
CA LEU A 235 11.37 6.32 -1.34
C LEU A 235 11.44 7.52 -2.29
N PRO A 236 12.51 7.77 -3.08
CA PRO A 236 12.50 8.78 -4.12
C PRO A 236 11.37 8.59 -5.14
N LEU A 237 11.27 7.39 -5.72
CA LEU A 237 10.24 7.09 -6.71
C LEU A 237 8.85 7.02 -6.06
N LEU A 238 8.75 6.52 -4.83
CA LEU A 238 7.50 6.52 -4.06
C LEU A 238 6.98 7.93 -3.78
N SER A 239 7.85 8.83 -3.32
CA SER A 239 7.51 10.24 -3.08
C SER A 239 7.08 10.94 -4.37
N LEU A 240 7.75 10.67 -5.49
CA LEU A 240 7.31 11.17 -6.79
C LEU A 240 5.94 10.60 -7.18
N GLY A 241 5.70 9.31 -6.92
CA GLY A 241 4.41 8.65 -7.12
C GLY A 241 3.27 9.25 -6.28
N PHE A 242 3.57 9.85 -5.13
CA PHE A 242 2.62 10.64 -4.34
C PHE A 242 2.47 12.08 -4.84
N LEU A 243 3.58 12.78 -5.08
CA LEU A 243 3.55 14.22 -5.40
C LEU A 243 3.03 14.50 -6.80
N ALA A 244 3.49 13.76 -7.81
CA ALA A 244 3.16 14.02 -9.21
C ALA A 244 1.65 13.98 -9.52
N PRO A 245 0.88 12.94 -9.16
CA PRO A 245 -0.56 12.89 -9.45
C PRO A 245 -1.38 13.89 -8.63
N ASN A 246 -0.78 14.57 -7.64
CA ASN A 246 -1.46 15.50 -6.74
C ASN A 246 -0.94 16.94 -6.81
N ALA A 247 0.03 17.23 -7.69
CA ALA A 247 0.77 18.49 -7.69
C ALA A 247 -0.15 19.73 -7.77
N ASP A 248 -1.15 19.71 -8.64
CA ASP A 248 -2.12 20.79 -8.81
C ASP A 248 -3.04 20.97 -7.59
N LEU A 249 -3.50 19.88 -6.96
CA LEU A 249 -4.34 19.93 -5.77
C LEU A 249 -3.57 20.43 -4.55
N LEU A 250 -2.33 19.98 -4.40
CA LEU A 250 -1.41 20.43 -3.36
C LEU A 250 -1.09 21.92 -3.55
N TRP A 251 -0.82 22.35 -4.79
CA TRP A 251 -0.56 23.75 -5.11
C TRP A 251 -1.74 24.67 -4.76
N ARG A 252 -2.97 24.28 -5.15
CA ARG A 252 -4.18 25.03 -4.82
C ARG A 252 -4.36 25.19 -3.31
N ARG A 253 -4.15 24.12 -2.54
CA ARG A 253 -4.25 24.14 -1.07
C ARG A 253 -3.20 25.03 -0.42
N MET A 254 -1.95 24.98 -0.89
CA MET A 254 -0.88 25.82 -0.36
C MET A 254 -1.13 27.31 -0.57
N ARG A 255 -1.78 27.69 -1.68
CA ARG A 255 -2.20 29.08 -1.92
C ARG A 255 -3.30 29.53 -0.96
N LEU A 256 -4.29 28.68 -0.72
CA LEU A 256 -5.41 28.98 0.18
C LEU A 256 -4.99 29.11 1.65
N SER A 257 -3.91 28.46 2.07
CA SER A 257 -3.38 28.59 3.44
C SER A 257 -2.48 29.81 3.67
N ARG A 258 -2.19 30.60 2.62
CA ARG A 258 -1.37 31.81 2.69
C ARG A 258 -2.17 33.12 2.59
N GLY A 259 -3.47 33.04 2.31
CA GLY A 259 -4.40 34.17 2.36
C GLY A 259 -5.30 34.05 3.58
#